data_AF-A0A661GE43-F1
#
_entry.id   AF-A0A661GE43-F1
#
_cell.length_a   1.000
_cell.length_b   1.000
_cell.length_c   1.000
_cell.angle_alpha   90.00
_cell.angle_beta   90.00
_cell.angle_gamma   90.00
#
_symmetry.space_group_name_H-M   'P 1'
#
loop_
_entity.id
_entity.type
_entity.pdbx_description
1 polymer ?
#
loop_
_entity_poly.entity_id
_entity_poly.type
_entity_poly.pdbx_seq_one_letter_code
_entity_poly.pdbx_strand_id
1 'polypeptide(L)' 'MSRLDFLQATRGDRQGAETALPLPVGGEAPADLVGPGLEPGTVAAYIALSDGHPYLQPGDEAVSLFHNHERVTGSCWLKS' A
#
# COMPACT_ATOMS: atom_id res chain seq x y z
N MET A 1 4.40 1.10 22.67
CA MET A 1 5.56 1.29 21.77
C MET A 1 5.02 1.39 20.35
N SER A 2 4.89 2.61 19.80
CA SER A 2 4.40 2.81 18.43
C SER A 2 5.53 2.60 17.45
N ARG A 3 5.39 1.59 16.60
CA ARG A 3 6.25 1.38 15.43
C ARG A 3 5.65 2.24 14.31
N LEU A 4 6.43 3.22 13.85
CA LEU A 4 6.06 4.13 12.76
C LEU A 4 6.68 3.58 11.48
N ASP A 5 5.83 3.11 10.56
CA ASP A 5 6.25 2.69 9.22
C ASP A 5 6.12 3.90 8.28
N PHE A 6 7.25 4.39 7.77
CA PHE A 6 7.32 5.54 6.88
C PHE A 6 6.99 5.10 5.45
N LEU A 7 5.80 5.46 4.96
CA LEU A 7 5.41 5.30 3.57
C LEU A 7 5.71 6.60 2.82
N GLN A 8 6.85 6.66 2.14
CA GLN A 8 7.23 7.82 1.34
C GLN A 8 6.42 7.86 0.05
N ALA A 9 5.32 8.62 0.07
CA ALA A 9 4.74 9.16 -1.15
C ALA A 9 5.65 10.30 -1.66
N THR A 10 5.75 10.46 -2.98
CA THR A 10 6.44 11.60 -3.63
C THR A 10 5.87 12.97 -3.23
N ARG A 11 4.78 13.00 -2.47
CA ARG A 11 4.14 14.19 -1.90
C ARG A 11 4.03 14.11 -0.36
N GLY A 12 5.14 13.78 0.29
CA GLY A 12 5.29 13.87 1.75
C GLY A 12 4.77 12.65 2.50
N ASP A 13 5.45 12.33 3.61
CA ASP A 13 5.05 11.27 4.53
C ASP A 13 3.60 11.47 4.97
N ARG A 14 2.78 10.44 4.81
CA ARG A 14 1.42 10.40 5.38
C ARG A 14 1.40 9.47 6.58
N GLN A 15 0.98 10.01 7.71
CA GLN A 15 0.65 9.23 8.92
C GLN A 15 -0.86 8.96 8.90
N GLY A 16 -1.23 7.71 8.59
CA GLY A 16 -2.61 7.24 8.65
C GLY A 16 -2.90 6.60 10.00
N ALA A 17 -4.06 6.88 10.59
CA ALA A 17 -4.56 6.15 11.75
C ALA A 17 -5.11 4.78 11.32
N GLU A 18 -5.08 3.77 12.20
CA GLU A 18 -5.57 2.40 11.93
C GLU A 18 -7.02 2.35 11.43
N THR A 19 -7.81 3.39 11.73
CA THR A 19 -9.20 3.57 11.30
C THR A 19 -9.35 3.86 9.80
N ALA A 20 -8.28 4.23 9.09
CA ALA A 20 -8.32 4.58 7.67
C ALA A 20 -8.07 3.39 6.73
N LEU A 21 -8.06 2.15 7.26
CA LEU A 21 -7.76 0.94 6.50
C LEU A 21 -9.04 0.25 6.01
N PRO A 22 -8.98 -0.48 4.87
CA PRO A 22 -7.82 -0.68 4.01
C PRO A 22 -7.47 0.57 3.18
N LEU A 23 -6.19 0.92 3.13
CA LEU A 23 -5.67 2.06 2.37
C LEU A 23 -5.33 1.63 0.93
N PRO A 24 -6.07 2.10 -0.09
CA PRO A 24 -5.74 1.85 -1.48
C PRO A 24 -4.48 2.60 -1.93
N VAL A 25 -3.58 1.88 -2.59
CA VAL A 25 -2.35 2.35 -3.24
C VAL A 25 -2.54 2.19 -4.75
N GLY A 26 -2.29 3.23 -5.53
CA GLY A 26 -2.70 3.20 -6.93
C GLY A 26 -2.44 4.49 -7.71
N GLY A 27 -3.17 4.67 -8.81
CA GLY A 27 -3.24 5.92 -9.56
C GLY A 27 -4.21 6.92 -8.94
N GLU A 28 -4.14 8.17 -9.37
CA GLU A 28 -4.92 9.27 -8.81
C GLU A 28 -6.43 8.94 -8.77
N ALA A 29 -7.02 8.93 -7.56
CA ALA A 29 -8.41 8.57 -7.25
C ALA A 29 -8.90 7.22 -7.83
N PRO A 30 -9.33 6.23 -7.02
CA PRO A 30 -9.68 6.29 -5.60
C PRO A 30 -8.50 5.98 -4.65
N ALA A 31 -7.26 5.94 -5.14
CA ALA A 31 -6.12 5.64 -4.28
C ALA A 31 -5.79 6.78 -3.31
N ASP A 32 -5.61 6.44 -2.04
CA ASP A 32 -5.15 7.35 -0.99
C ASP A 32 -3.64 7.59 -1.07
N LEU A 33 -2.93 6.61 -1.63
CA LEU A 33 -1.50 6.67 -1.94
C LEU A 33 -1.29 6.57 -3.44
N VAL A 34 -0.86 7.68 -4.05
CA VAL A 34 -0.67 7.77 -5.51
C VAL A 34 0.78 7.47 -5.88
N GLY A 35 0.99 6.46 -6.71
CA GLY A 35 2.29 6.10 -7.28
C GLY A 35 2.51 6.75 -8.66
N PRO A 36 3.76 7.13 -9.02
CA PRO A 36 4.06 7.63 -10.35
C PRO A 36 3.89 6.53 -11.41
N GLY A 37 3.27 6.86 -12.55
CA GLY A 37 3.13 5.93 -13.69
C GLY A 37 1.93 4.98 -13.61
N LEU A 38 1.01 5.17 -12.65
CA LEU A 38 -0.26 4.43 -12.58
C LEU A 38 -1.40 5.29 -13.13
N GLU A 39 -2.24 4.70 -13.98
CA GLU A 39 -3.41 5.37 -14.53
C GLU A 39 -4.43 5.71 -13.43
N PRO A 40 -5.09 6.88 -13.51
CA PRO A 40 -6.20 7.22 -12.60
C PRO A 40 -7.23 6.09 -12.52
N GLY A 41 -7.73 5.80 -11.32
CA GLY A 41 -8.65 4.68 -11.09
C GLY A 41 -7.98 3.33 -10.84
N THR A 42 -6.69 3.17 -11.13
CA THR A 42 -5.97 1.92 -10.89
C THR A 42 -5.71 1.74 -9.39
N VAL A 43 -6.06 0.59 -8.82
CA VAL A 43 -5.65 0.21 -7.46
C VAL A 43 -4.62 -0.90 -7.55
N ALA A 44 -3.35 -0.54 -7.39
CA ALA A 44 -2.25 -1.48 -7.41
C ALA A 44 -2.31 -2.42 -6.20
N ALA A 45 -2.49 -1.88 -5.00
CA ALA A 45 -2.49 -2.64 -3.75
C ALA A 45 -3.40 -2.02 -2.69
N TYR A 46 -3.67 -2.78 -1.64
CA TYR A 46 -4.28 -2.32 -0.41
C TYR A 46 -3.33 -2.59 0.75
N ILE A 47 -3.15 -1.59 1.60
CA ILE A 47 -2.50 -1.78 2.89
C ILE A 47 -3.61 -1.97 3.93
N ALA A 48 -3.57 -3.06 4.67
CA ALA A 48 -4.57 -3.38 5.68
C ALA A 48 -3.91 -3.91 6.95
N LEU A 49 -4.65 -3.96 8.05
CA LEU A 49 -4.20 -4.52 9.32
C LEU A 49 -4.93 -5.83 9.59
N SER A 50 -4.18 -6.84 10.04
CA SER A 50 -4.71 -8.06 10.64
C SER A 50 -3.96 -8.31 11.94
N ASP A 51 -4.68 -8.48 13.05
CA ASP A 51 -4.10 -8.68 14.39
C ASP A 51 -3.06 -7.61 14.79
N GLY A 52 -3.28 -6.35 14.37
CA GLY A 52 -2.32 -5.26 14.60
C GLY A 52 -1.04 -5.38 13.78
N HIS A 53 -1.04 -6.19 12.72
CA HIS A 53 0.08 -6.35 11.79
C HIS A 53 -0.30 -5.90 10.39
N PRO A 54 0.47 -4.96 9.79
CA PRO A 54 0.19 -4.48 8.46
C PRO A 54 0.56 -5.55 7.44
N TYR A 55 -0.35 -5.76 6.50
CA TYR A 55 -0.14 -6.58 5.33
C TYR A 55 -0.49 -5.78 4.07
N LEU A 56 0.20 -6.13 3.00
CA LEU A 56 -0.06 -5.65 1.66
C LEU A 56 -0.85 -6.73 0.93
N GLN A 57 -1.98 -6.34 0.36
CA GLN A 57 -2.80 -7.17 -0.50
C GLN A 57 -2.76 -6.61 -1.91
N PRO A 58 -2.31 -7.38 -2.92
CA PRO A 58 -2.38 -6.93 -4.31
C PRO A 58 -3.83 -6.70 -4.73
N GLY A 59 -4.07 -5.62 -5.48
CA GLY A 59 -5.38 -5.26 -6.02
C GLY A 59 -5.50 -5.70 -7.48
N ASP A 60 -4.90 -4.91 -8.37
CA ASP A 60 -4.88 -5.18 -9.81
C ASP A 60 -3.69 -6.08 -10.20
N GLU A 61 -3.98 -7.27 -10.74
CA GLU A 61 -2.98 -8.24 -11.21
C GLU A 61 -2.17 -7.74 -12.41
N ALA A 62 -2.69 -6.77 -13.16
CA ALA A 62 -1.96 -6.14 -14.26
C ALA A 62 -0.80 -5.28 -13.74
N VAL A 63 -0.86 -4.82 -12.48
CA VAL A 63 0.20 -4.05 -11.85
C VAL A 63 1.22 -4.99 -11.22
N SER A 64 2.46 -4.92 -11.72
CA SER A 64 3.56 -5.66 -11.11
C SER A 64 4.02 -4.99 -9.82
N LEU A 65 3.61 -5.56 -8.69
CA LEU A 65 4.02 -5.15 -7.36
C LEU A 65 5.26 -5.89 -6.89
N PHE A 66 6.14 -5.17 -6.20
CA PHE A 66 7.35 -5.72 -5.60
C PHE A 66 7.47 -5.28 -4.15
N HIS A 67 7.86 -6.20 -3.27
CA HIS A 67 8.18 -5.96 -1.87
C HIS A 67 9.53 -6.62 -1.58
N ASN A 68 10.48 -5.87 -1.04
CA ASN A 68 11.85 -6.36 -0.75
C ASN A 68 12.56 -7.03 -1.95
N HIS A 69 12.39 -6.50 -3.15
CA HIS A 69 12.91 -7.04 -4.42
C HIS A 69 12.22 -8.34 -4.90
N GLU A 70 11.21 -8.82 -4.20
CA GLU A 70 10.42 -9.97 -4.61
C GLU A 70 9.08 -9.53 -5.20
N ARG A 71 8.64 -10.21 -6.27
CA ARG A 71 7.33 -9.94 -6.88
C ARG A 71 6.24 -10.44 -5.94
N VAL A 72 5.30 -9.55 -5.61
CA VAL A 72 4.13 -9.89 -4.82
C VAL A 72 3.07 -10.48 -5.73
N THR A 73 2.71 -11.74 -5.50
CA THR A 73 1.66 -12.46 -6.24
C THR A 73 0.44 -12.78 -5.36
N GLY A 74 0.50 -12.44 -4.08
CA GLY A 74 -0.57 -12.64 -3.11
C GLY A 74 -0.33 -11.79 -1.86
N SER A 75 -1.21 -11.87 -0.87
CA SER A 75 -1.07 -11.07 0.35
C SER A 75 0.24 -11.38 1.08
N CYS A 76 0.98 -10.34 1.44
CA CYS A 76 2.24 -10.47 2.16
C CYS A 76 2.31 -9.52 3.37
N TRP A 77 2.93 -9.97 4.45
CA TRP A 77 3.17 -9.13 5.62
C TRP A 77 4.21 -8.06 5.30
N LEU A 78 3.98 -6.83 5.77
CA LEU A 78 4.93 -5.72 5.64
C LEU A 78 6.02 -5.71 6.73
N LYS A 79 6.00 -6.70 7.63
CA LYS A 79 7.08 -6.89 8.60
C LYS A 79 8.33 -7.44 7.90
N SER A 80 9.41 -6.65 7.91
CA SER A 80 10.79 -7.13 7.76
C SER A 80 11.25 -7.90 8.99
#